data_AF-A0A9R1RQA0-F1
#
_entry.id   AF-A0A9R1RQA0-F1
#
_cell.length_a   1.000
_cell.length_b   1.000
_cell.length_c   1.000
_cell.angle_alpha   90.00
_cell.angle_beta   90.00
_cell.angle_gamma   90.00
#
_symmetry.space_group_name_H-M   'P 1'
#
loop_
_entity.id
_entity.type
_entity.pdbx_description
1 polymer ?
#
loop_
_entity_poly.entity_id
_entity_poly.type
_entity_poly.pdbx_seq_one_letter_code
_entity_poly.pdbx_strand_id
1 'polypeptide(L)'
;MECENGHVAANGDGLCVAQPARSDPLNWGKAAEELSGSHLDAVKRMVKESSDWVMNSMMNGTDSYGVTTGFGATSHRRTKEGGALQRELIRFLNAGAFGNGRDGHVLPAAATRAAMLVRVNTLLQGYSGIRFEILETIATLLNANVTPCLPLRGTITASGDLVPLSYIAGLVTGRPNSMATAPDGTKVNAADRGCRHHGAHT
;
A
#
# COMPACT_ATOMS: atom_id res chain seq x y z
N MET A 1 43.74 -34.13 20.94
CA MET A 1 44.16 -32.89 20.27
C MET A 1 42.88 -32.16 19.92
N GLU A 2 42.20 -31.60 20.93
CA GLU A 2 42.41 -30.27 21.51
C GLU A 2 41.75 -29.16 20.66
N CYS A 3 40.62 -28.71 21.23
CA CYS A 3 39.98 -27.39 21.34
C CYS A 3 40.29 -26.19 20.41
N GLU A 4 39.20 -25.45 20.18
CA GLU A 4 39.11 -23.97 20.01
C GLU A 4 39.57 -23.36 18.65
N ASN A 5 38.86 -22.43 18.01
CA ASN A 5 38.09 -21.29 18.51
C ASN A 5 36.94 -20.88 17.58
N GLY A 6 35.83 -20.44 18.19
CA GLY A 6 34.87 -19.56 17.54
C GLY A 6 35.44 -18.15 17.44
N HIS A 7 35.21 -17.50 16.30
CA HIS A 7 35.17 -16.04 16.24
C HIS A 7 34.09 -15.60 15.26
N VAL A 8 32.95 -15.25 15.84
CA VAL A 8 31.99 -14.32 15.27
C VAL A 8 32.65 -12.95 15.24
N ALA A 9 32.69 -12.34 14.06
CA ALA A 9 32.92 -10.91 13.92
C ALA A 9 31.92 -10.37 12.88
N ALA A 10 30.79 -9.88 13.37
CA ALA A 10 29.96 -8.92 12.66
C ALA A 10 29.71 -7.77 13.63
N ASN A 11 30.59 -6.78 13.56
CA ASN A 11 30.38 -5.48 14.16
C ASN A 11 29.20 -4.79 13.44
N GLY A 12 28.25 -4.27 14.23
CA GLY A 12 27.40 -3.12 13.90
C GLY A 12 26.45 -3.24 12.70
N ASP A 13 25.16 -3.26 13.00
CA ASP A 13 24.06 -2.77 12.15
C ASP A 13 23.64 -3.58 10.91
N GLY A 14 23.59 -4.92 11.07
CA GLY A 14 22.99 -5.82 10.07
C GLY A 14 21.60 -6.33 10.47
N LEU A 15 20.55 -5.76 9.86
CA LEU A 15 19.16 -6.24 9.89
C LEU A 15 19.05 -7.59 9.16
N CYS A 16 19.50 -8.69 9.76
CA CYS A 16 19.18 -10.06 9.31
C CYS A 16 19.54 -11.07 10.42
N VAL A 17 18.55 -11.50 11.21
CA VAL A 17 18.66 -12.76 11.96
C VAL A 17 17.43 -13.60 11.61
N ALA A 18 17.65 -14.82 11.12
CA ALA A 18 16.62 -15.82 11.01
C ALA A 18 16.07 -16.10 12.42
N GLN A 19 14.84 -15.66 12.67
CA GLN A 19 14.17 -15.88 13.96
C GLN A 19 13.20 -17.08 13.88
N PRO A 20 12.97 -17.79 15.01
CA PRO A 20 12.06 -18.91 15.07
C PRO A 20 10.61 -18.48 14.74
N ALA A 21 9.79 -19.42 14.27
CA ALA A 21 8.43 -19.24 13.75
C ALA A 21 7.37 -18.61 14.71
N ARG A 22 7.81 -18.05 15.84
CA ARG A 22 6.98 -17.44 16.88
C ARG A 22 7.52 -16.10 17.42
N SER A 23 8.60 -15.56 16.88
CA SER A 23 8.98 -14.19 17.22
C SER A 23 8.08 -13.22 16.46
N ASP A 24 7.64 -12.19 17.17
CA ASP A 24 6.95 -11.04 16.60
C ASP A 24 7.93 -9.86 16.55
N PRO A 25 8.91 -9.86 15.62
CA PRO A 25 9.99 -8.88 15.59
C PRO A 25 9.52 -7.44 15.41
N LEU A 26 8.28 -7.26 14.94
CA LEU A 26 7.69 -5.95 14.66
C LEU A 26 6.63 -5.58 15.71
N ASN A 27 6.48 -6.38 16.78
CA ASN A 27 5.49 -6.18 17.85
C ASN A 27 4.04 -6.06 17.33
N TRP A 28 3.67 -6.79 16.28
CA TRP A 28 2.31 -6.86 15.74
C TRP A 28 1.24 -7.21 16.77
N GLY A 29 1.51 -8.11 17.71
CA GLY A 29 0.58 -8.48 18.78
C GLY A 29 0.31 -7.29 19.71
N LYS A 30 1.36 -6.55 20.08
CA LYS A 30 1.25 -5.35 20.91
C LYS A 30 0.57 -4.21 20.16
N ALA A 31 0.91 -3.99 18.90
CA ALA A 31 0.26 -2.99 18.05
C ALA A 31 -1.24 -3.30 17.86
N ALA A 32 -1.60 -4.57 17.67
CA ALA A 32 -2.99 -5.00 17.59
C ALA A 32 -3.75 -4.80 18.92
N GLU A 33 -3.09 -5.04 20.04
CA GLU A 33 -3.65 -4.81 21.38
C GLU A 33 -3.85 -3.31 21.68
N GLU A 34 -2.87 -2.46 21.33
CA GLU A 34 -2.98 -0.99 21.42
C GLU A 34 -4.09 -0.42 20.51
N LEU A 35 -4.40 -1.11 19.43
CA LEU A 35 -5.52 -0.78 18.53
C LEU A 35 -6.88 -1.29 19.02
N SER A 36 -6.95 -2.04 20.13
CA SER A 36 -8.20 -2.58 20.67
C SER A 36 -8.99 -1.56 21.52
N GLY A 37 -10.32 -1.74 21.61
CA GLY A 37 -11.20 -0.87 22.40
C GLY A 37 -11.47 0.50 21.76
N SER A 38 -11.59 1.56 22.58
CA SER A 38 -11.97 2.92 22.14
C SER A 38 -10.96 3.61 21.21
N HIS A 39 -9.78 3.02 21.03
CA HIS A 39 -8.71 3.58 20.20
C HIS A 39 -9.06 3.49 18.70
N LEU A 40 -9.73 2.41 18.26
CA LEU A 40 -10.17 2.25 16.88
C LEU A 40 -11.15 3.36 16.46
N ASP A 41 -12.10 3.70 17.32
CA ASP A 41 -13.08 4.77 17.04
C ASP A 41 -12.40 6.15 16.95
N ALA A 42 -11.40 6.39 17.80
CA ALA A 42 -10.60 7.61 17.72
C ALA A 42 -9.82 7.70 16.40
N VAL A 43 -9.19 6.59 15.97
CA VAL A 43 -8.47 6.52 14.69
C VAL A 43 -9.42 6.71 13.50
N LYS A 44 -10.58 6.03 13.50
CA LYS A 44 -11.63 6.20 12.48
C LYS A 44 -12.06 7.65 12.37
N ARG A 45 -12.27 8.32 13.51
CA ARG A 45 -12.63 9.74 13.57
C ARG A 45 -11.54 10.63 12.98
N MET A 46 -10.28 10.47 13.38
CA MET A 46 -9.17 11.29 12.86
C MET A 46 -8.99 11.12 11.35
N VAL A 47 -9.04 9.88 10.85
CA VAL A 47 -8.97 9.59 9.41
C VAL A 47 -10.13 10.27 8.67
N LYS A 48 -11.36 10.13 9.20
CA LYS A 48 -12.55 10.76 8.62
C LYS A 48 -12.44 12.29 8.59
N GLU A 49 -12.05 12.92 9.69
CA GLU A 49 -11.87 14.38 9.78
C GLU A 49 -10.89 14.89 8.71
N SER A 50 -9.77 14.17 8.50
CA SER A 50 -8.80 14.51 7.46
C SER A 50 -9.37 14.36 6.04
N SER A 51 -10.17 13.32 5.80
CA SER A 51 -10.82 13.07 4.52
C SER A 51 -11.87 14.15 4.22
N ASP A 52 -12.71 14.49 5.21
CA ASP A 52 -13.72 15.54 5.09
C ASP A 52 -13.05 16.90 4.84
N TRP A 53 -11.92 17.18 5.50
CA TRP A 53 -11.16 18.41 5.29
C TRP A 53 -10.67 18.55 3.85
N VAL A 54 -10.12 17.49 3.24
CA VAL A 54 -9.69 17.52 1.83
C VAL A 54 -10.88 17.80 0.90
N MET A 55 -12.02 17.13 1.13
CA MET A 55 -13.23 17.35 0.32
C MET A 55 -13.75 18.77 0.44
N ASN A 56 -13.82 19.32 1.66
CA ASN A 56 -14.26 20.69 1.90
C ASN A 56 -13.29 21.72 1.29
N SER A 57 -11.98 21.51 1.45
CA SER A 57 -10.92 22.33 0.85
C SER A 57 -11.06 22.39 -0.68
N MET A 58 -11.28 21.23 -1.31
CA MET A 58 -11.52 21.15 -2.76
C MET A 58 -12.80 21.90 -3.18
N MET A 59 -13.91 21.70 -2.47
CA MET A 59 -15.18 22.38 -2.77
C MET A 59 -15.09 23.90 -2.60
N ASN A 60 -14.27 24.38 -1.67
CA ASN A 60 -14.01 25.80 -1.44
C ASN A 60 -13.03 26.42 -2.46
N GLY A 61 -12.53 25.63 -3.43
CA GLY A 61 -11.63 26.09 -4.48
C GLY A 61 -10.19 26.31 -4.01
N THR A 62 -9.77 25.68 -2.90
CA THR A 62 -8.40 25.79 -2.40
C THR A 62 -7.40 25.16 -3.39
N ASP A 63 -6.29 25.86 -3.65
CA ASP A 63 -5.20 25.38 -4.50
C ASP A 63 -4.38 24.34 -3.72
N SER A 64 -4.50 23.07 -4.07
CA SER A 64 -3.93 21.92 -3.36
C SER A 64 -3.21 20.99 -4.32
N TYR A 65 -1.91 20.80 -4.09
CA TYR A 65 -1.05 19.98 -4.95
C TYR A 65 -1.60 18.58 -5.16
N GLY A 66 -1.79 18.16 -6.42
CA GLY A 66 -2.27 16.83 -6.77
C GLY A 66 -3.73 16.55 -6.43
N VAL A 67 -4.46 17.53 -5.88
CA VAL A 67 -5.92 17.46 -5.61
C VAL A 67 -6.66 18.34 -6.60
N THR A 68 -6.31 19.63 -6.65
CA THR A 68 -6.84 20.62 -7.60
C THR A 68 -5.79 21.07 -8.62
N THR A 69 -4.55 20.56 -8.52
CA THR A 69 -3.47 20.82 -9.47
C THR A 69 -2.86 19.53 -10.05
N GLY A 70 -2.04 19.68 -11.09
CA GLY A 70 -1.26 18.59 -11.68
C GLY A 70 -0.13 18.08 -10.78
N PHE A 71 0.64 17.11 -11.29
CA PHE A 71 1.71 16.44 -10.57
C PHE A 71 3.09 16.78 -11.13
N GLY A 72 4.12 16.79 -10.28
CA GLY A 72 5.51 17.02 -10.67
C GLY A 72 5.69 18.32 -11.46
N ALA A 73 6.35 18.24 -12.61
CA ALA A 73 6.57 19.40 -13.50
C ALA A 73 5.27 20.08 -13.99
N THR A 74 4.13 19.40 -13.90
CA THR A 74 2.82 19.94 -14.32
C THR A 74 1.99 20.52 -13.17
N SER A 75 2.59 20.72 -11.99
CA SER A 75 1.92 21.25 -10.79
C SER A 75 1.30 22.65 -10.94
N HIS A 76 1.71 23.40 -11.97
CA HIS A 76 1.15 24.70 -12.32
C HIS A 76 -0.22 24.59 -13.05
N ARG A 77 -0.62 23.40 -13.51
CA ARG A 77 -1.92 23.19 -14.17
C ARG A 77 -3.00 22.97 -13.12
N ARG A 78 -4.17 23.60 -13.28
CA ARG A 78 -5.30 23.51 -12.35
C ARG A 78 -6.47 22.77 -12.99
N THR A 79 -7.27 22.10 -12.18
CA THR A 79 -8.49 21.41 -12.61
C THR A 79 -9.54 21.42 -11.51
N LYS A 80 -10.82 21.41 -11.90
CA LYS A 80 -11.96 21.16 -11.00
C LYS A 80 -12.41 19.69 -11.03
N GLU A 81 -11.87 18.91 -11.97
CA GLU A 81 -12.21 17.51 -12.19
C GLU A 81 -11.34 16.58 -11.34
N GLY A 82 -11.37 16.74 -10.02
CA GLY A 82 -10.51 16.00 -9.08
C GLY A 82 -10.60 14.48 -9.25
N GLY A 83 -11.82 13.95 -9.42
CA GLY A 83 -12.02 12.51 -9.66
C GLY A 83 -11.44 12.00 -10.99
N ALA A 84 -11.43 12.84 -12.04
CA ALA A 84 -10.77 12.49 -13.30
C ALA A 84 -9.24 12.55 -13.16
N LEU A 85 -8.73 13.57 -12.44
CA LEU A 85 -7.30 13.72 -12.15
C LEU A 85 -6.74 12.50 -11.41
N GLN A 86 -7.42 12.01 -10.37
CA GLN A 86 -6.95 10.83 -9.62
C GLN A 86 -6.97 9.55 -10.48
N ARG A 87 -8.00 9.34 -11.31
CA ARG A 87 -8.04 8.21 -12.26
C ARG A 87 -6.87 8.26 -13.23
N GLU A 88 -6.54 9.45 -13.71
CA GLU A 88 -5.44 9.67 -14.64
C GLU A 88 -4.07 9.47 -13.99
N LEU A 89 -3.89 9.88 -12.73
CA LEU A 89 -2.68 9.60 -11.97
C LEU A 89 -2.39 8.10 -11.90
N ILE A 90 -3.38 7.29 -11.49
CA ILE A 90 -3.17 5.85 -11.39
C ILE A 90 -2.95 5.24 -12.78
N ARG A 91 -3.61 5.77 -13.82
CA ARG A 91 -3.38 5.35 -15.20
C ARG A 91 -1.95 5.60 -15.65
N PHE A 92 -1.43 6.78 -15.36
CA PHE A 92 -0.08 7.20 -15.72
C PHE A 92 1.00 6.41 -14.96
N LEU A 93 0.80 6.16 -13.67
CA LEU A 93 1.78 5.47 -12.82
C LEU A 93 1.83 3.95 -13.01
N ASN A 94 0.80 3.34 -13.61
CA ASN A 94 0.78 1.92 -14.01
C ASN A 94 1.71 1.66 -15.23
N ALA A 95 3.00 1.98 -15.08
CA ALA A 95 4.03 1.94 -16.11
C ALA A 95 5.07 0.81 -15.90
N GLY A 96 4.85 -0.07 -14.93
CA GLY A 96 5.75 -1.17 -14.62
C GLY A 96 5.71 -2.31 -15.65
N ALA A 97 6.87 -2.92 -15.90
CA ALA A 97 7.00 -4.09 -16.76
C ALA A 97 6.99 -5.39 -15.92
N PHE A 98 6.10 -6.32 -16.27
CA PHE A 98 5.91 -7.60 -15.54
C PHE A 98 6.57 -8.81 -16.21
N GLY A 99 7.17 -8.64 -17.39
CA GLY A 99 7.67 -9.77 -18.17
C GLY A 99 6.56 -10.78 -18.48
N ASN A 100 6.91 -12.06 -18.43
CA ASN A 100 5.94 -13.16 -18.52
C ASN A 100 5.29 -13.54 -17.17
N GLY A 101 5.61 -12.81 -16.09
CA GLY A 101 5.07 -13.01 -14.75
C GLY A 101 5.74 -14.14 -13.94
N ARG A 102 6.69 -14.87 -14.52
CA ARG A 102 7.47 -15.95 -13.87
C ARG A 102 8.99 -15.75 -13.99
N ASP A 103 9.42 -14.76 -14.76
CA ASP A 103 10.80 -14.42 -15.09
C ASP A 103 11.46 -13.45 -14.09
N GLY A 104 10.90 -13.32 -12.89
CA GLY A 104 11.48 -12.50 -11.83
C GLY A 104 11.27 -11.01 -11.99
N HIS A 105 10.33 -10.56 -12.84
CA HIS A 105 9.96 -9.15 -12.97
C HIS A 105 8.80 -8.71 -12.07
N VAL A 106 8.28 -9.61 -11.24
CA VAL A 106 7.23 -9.35 -10.25
C VAL A 106 7.87 -9.23 -8.87
N LEU A 107 7.47 -8.20 -8.11
CA LEU A 107 7.89 -8.03 -6.71
C LEU A 107 7.43 -9.24 -5.87
N PRO A 108 8.28 -9.82 -5.00
CA PRO A 108 7.89 -10.96 -4.17
C PRO A 108 6.68 -10.67 -3.29
N ALA A 109 5.78 -11.65 -3.15
CA ALA A 109 4.53 -11.48 -2.40
C ALA A 109 4.73 -11.01 -0.95
N ALA A 110 5.78 -11.50 -0.28
CA ALA A 110 6.14 -11.05 1.07
C ALA A 110 6.44 -9.55 1.12
N ALA A 111 7.21 -9.02 0.16
CA ALA A 111 7.52 -7.60 0.06
C ALA A 111 6.27 -6.78 -0.29
N THR A 112 5.42 -7.26 -1.20
CA THR A 112 4.13 -6.60 -1.51
C THR A 112 3.23 -6.50 -0.28
N ARG A 113 3.07 -7.59 0.48
CA ARG A 113 2.25 -7.60 1.69
C ARG A 113 2.81 -6.68 2.76
N ALA A 114 4.13 -6.65 2.95
CA ALA A 114 4.77 -5.69 3.83
C ALA A 114 4.51 -4.24 3.39
N ALA A 115 4.60 -3.95 2.09
CA ALA A 115 4.30 -2.62 1.55
C ALA A 115 2.83 -2.21 1.78
N MET A 116 1.87 -3.13 1.59
CA MET A 116 0.46 -2.88 1.92
C MET A 116 0.26 -2.55 3.40
N LEU A 117 0.89 -3.33 4.28
CA LEU A 117 0.77 -3.15 5.73
C LEU A 117 1.38 -1.83 6.20
N VAL A 118 2.61 -1.52 5.77
CA VAL A 118 3.26 -0.23 6.06
C VAL A 118 2.43 0.93 5.49
N ARG A 119 1.83 0.75 4.31
CA ARG A 119 0.97 1.77 3.73
C ARG A 119 -0.28 2.01 4.57
N VAL A 120 -0.96 0.96 5.06
CA VAL A 120 -2.09 1.14 5.98
C VAL A 120 -1.64 1.85 7.25
N ASN A 121 -0.57 1.37 7.90
CA ASN A 121 -0.06 1.95 9.14
C ASN A 121 0.25 3.44 9.04
N THR A 122 0.93 3.86 7.97
CA THR A 122 1.28 5.26 7.75
C THR A 122 0.07 6.16 7.49
N LEU A 123 -1.02 5.61 6.95
CA LEU A 123 -2.25 6.36 6.66
C LEU A 123 -3.18 6.50 7.88
N LEU A 124 -3.06 5.63 8.88
CA LEU A 124 -3.88 5.68 10.10
C LEU A 124 -3.62 6.90 10.99
N GLN A 125 -2.56 7.66 10.73
CA GLN A 125 -2.21 8.87 11.50
C GLN A 125 -3.20 10.03 11.30
N GLY A 126 -4.09 9.96 10.30
CA GLY A 126 -5.11 11.00 10.10
C GLY A 126 -4.62 12.28 9.43
N TYR A 127 -3.51 12.23 8.69
CA TYR A 127 -2.96 13.39 7.96
C TYR A 127 -3.00 13.25 6.43
N SER A 128 -3.56 12.15 5.93
CA SER A 128 -3.46 11.79 4.49
C SER A 128 -4.73 12.04 3.68
N GLY A 129 -5.85 12.40 4.31
CA GLY A 129 -7.10 12.69 3.61
C GLY A 129 -7.71 11.49 2.87
N ILE A 130 -7.42 10.26 3.33
CA ILE A 130 -7.96 9.03 2.75
C ILE A 130 -9.23 8.60 3.49
N ARG A 131 -10.16 7.98 2.76
CA ARG A 131 -11.32 7.30 3.33
C ARG A 131 -10.90 6.07 4.14
N PHE A 132 -11.49 5.86 5.32
CA PHE A 132 -11.15 4.72 6.19
C PHE A 132 -11.49 3.38 5.53
N GLU A 133 -12.56 3.35 4.74
CA GLU A 133 -13.04 2.18 4.00
C GLU A 133 -11.97 1.63 3.04
N ILE A 134 -11.11 2.50 2.49
CA ILE A 134 -10.00 2.09 1.63
C ILE A 134 -8.95 1.32 2.44
N LEU A 135 -8.69 1.74 3.68
CA LEU A 135 -7.77 1.04 4.59
C LEU A 135 -8.35 -0.32 4.98
N GLU A 136 -9.66 -0.39 5.25
CA GLU A 136 -10.37 -1.65 5.52
C GLU A 136 -10.31 -2.61 4.33
N THR A 137 -10.45 -2.11 3.10
CA THR A 137 -10.25 -2.93 1.89
C THR A 137 -8.85 -3.52 1.83
N ILE A 138 -7.80 -2.71 2.04
CA ILE A 138 -6.41 -3.20 2.00
C ILE A 138 -6.17 -4.23 3.12
N ALA A 139 -6.70 -3.99 4.32
CA ALA A 139 -6.64 -4.94 5.44
C ALA A 139 -7.39 -6.25 5.13
N THR A 140 -8.54 -6.17 4.47
CA THR A 140 -9.32 -7.34 4.04
C THR A 140 -8.52 -8.19 3.05
N LEU A 141 -7.87 -7.57 2.06
CA LEU A 141 -6.99 -8.27 1.11
C LEU A 141 -5.80 -8.93 1.82
N LEU A 142 -5.17 -8.23 2.77
CA LEU A 142 -4.07 -8.78 3.58
C LEU A 142 -4.50 -10.03 4.37
N ASN A 143 -5.64 -9.96 5.06
CA ASN A 143 -6.19 -11.04 5.88
C ASN A 143 -6.68 -12.22 5.02
N ALA A 144 -7.21 -11.94 3.83
CA ALA A 144 -7.62 -12.96 2.86
C ALA A 144 -6.45 -13.56 2.08
N ASN A 145 -5.20 -13.17 2.36
CA ASN A 145 -4.01 -13.57 1.61
C ASN A 145 -4.10 -13.30 0.08
N VAL A 146 -4.87 -12.27 -0.31
CA VAL A 146 -4.96 -11.80 -1.70
C VAL A 146 -3.88 -10.73 -1.91
N THR A 147 -2.88 -11.03 -2.73
CA THR A 147 -1.70 -10.17 -2.89
C THR A 147 -1.64 -9.57 -4.30
N PRO A 148 -1.74 -8.23 -4.46
CA PRO A 148 -1.62 -7.56 -5.76
C PRO A 148 -0.30 -7.89 -6.45
N CYS A 149 -0.28 -7.95 -7.78
CA CYS A 149 0.95 -8.11 -8.54
C CYS A 149 1.60 -6.75 -8.74
N LEU A 150 2.80 -6.56 -8.18
CA LEU A 150 3.59 -5.33 -8.32
C LEU A 150 4.80 -5.57 -9.23
N PRO A 151 5.23 -4.59 -10.03
CA PRO A 151 6.47 -4.70 -10.80
C PRO A 151 7.68 -4.66 -9.85
N LEU A 152 8.72 -5.43 -10.15
CA LEU A 152 9.97 -5.45 -9.36
C LEU A 152 10.74 -4.12 -9.47
N ARG A 153 10.64 -3.43 -10.61
CA ARG A 153 11.36 -2.17 -10.90
C ARG A 153 10.40 -1.05 -11.30
N GLY A 154 10.89 0.19 -11.25
CA GLY A 154 10.14 1.38 -11.70
C GLY A 154 10.01 2.48 -10.65
N THR A 155 10.64 2.34 -9.48
CA THR A 155 10.69 3.39 -8.45
C THR A 155 12.12 3.86 -8.21
N ILE A 156 12.26 5.14 -7.89
CA ILE A 156 13.49 5.77 -7.35
C ILE A 156 13.30 6.24 -5.90
N THR A 157 12.11 6.02 -5.32
CA THR A 157 11.77 6.30 -3.92
C THR A 157 11.87 7.78 -3.49
N ALA A 158 12.07 8.72 -4.42
CA ALA A 158 12.20 10.16 -4.11
C ALA A 158 10.90 10.80 -3.57
N SER A 159 9.73 10.46 -4.14
CA SER A 159 8.41 10.93 -3.68
C SER A 159 7.56 9.77 -3.17
N GLY A 160 8.22 8.74 -2.64
CA GLY A 160 7.65 7.43 -2.35
C GLY A 160 7.65 6.50 -3.56
N ASP A 161 7.14 5.29 -3.35
CA ASP A 161 7.19 4.20 -4.33
C ASP A 161 6.03 4.25 -5.34
N LEU A 162 5.95 5.35 -6.09
CA LEU A 162 4.80 5.71 -6.92
C LEU A 162 4.35 4.60 -7.88
N VAL A 163 5.25 4.07 -8.71
CA VAL A 163 4.91 3.03 -9.69
C VAL A 163 4.35 1.77 -9.03
N PRO A 164 5.09 1.07 -8.13
CA PRO A 164 4.55 -0.15 -7.52
C PRO A 164 3.31 0.10 -6.66
N LEU A 165 3.24 1.18 -5.86
CA LEU A 165 2.04 1.46 -5.05
C LEU A 165 0.80 1.78 -5.90
N SER A 166 0.97 2.28 -7.13
CA SER A 166 -0.14 2.49 -8.06
C SER A 166 -0.85 1.20 -8.48
N TYR A 167 -0.21 0.03 -8.37
CA TYR A 167 -0.86 -1.26 -8.64
C TYR A 167 -1.75 -1.72 -7.48
N ILE A 168 -1.42 -1.35 -6.24
CA ILE A 168 -2.31 -1.55 -5.08
C ILE A 168 -3.54 -0.67 -5.25
N ALA A 169 -3.34 0.63 -5.50
CA ALA A 169 -4.42 1.57 -5.75
C ALA A 169 -5.28 1.14 -6.95
N GLY A 170 -4.65 0.63 -8.00
CA GLY A 170 -5.34 0.10 -9.17
C GLY A 170 -6.25 -1.08 -8.86
N LEU A 171 -5.79 -2.02 -8.03
CA LEU A 171 -6.62 -3.14 -7.62
C LEU A 171 -7.84 -2.67 -6.80
N VAL A 172 -7.61 -1.79 -5.82
CA VAL A 172 -8.68 -1.23 -4.95
C VAL A 172 -9.69 -0.39 -5.73
N THR A 173 -9.26 0.25 -6.82
CA THR A 173 -10.14 1.06 -7.69
C THR A 173 -10.70 0.30 -8.89
N GLY A 174 -10.45 -1.01 -8.99
CA GLY A 174 -11.02 -1.85 -10.04
C GLY A 174 -10.44 -1.64 -11.43
N ARG A 175 -9.17 -1.25 -11.56
CA ARG A 175 -8.54 -1.04 -12.87
C ARG A 175 -8.51 -2.35 -13.68
N PRO A 176 -8.85 -2.32 -14.99
CA PRO A 176 -8.97 -3.55 -15.79
C PRO A 176 -7.68 -4.38 -15.89
N ASN A 177 -6.51 -3.72 -15.83
CA ASN A 177 -5.21 -4.38 -15.91
C ASN A 177 -4.68 -4.87 -14.54
N SER A 178 -5.43 -4.65 -13.45
CA SER A 178 -4.99 -5.06 -12.12
C SER A 178 -5.17 -6.55 -11.90
N MET A 179 -4.09 -7.17 -11.43
CA MET A 179 -4.00 -8.59 -11.13
C MET A 179 -3.56 -8.80 -9.68
N ALA A 180 -4.06 -9.85 -9.05
CA ALA A 180 -3.63 -10.31 -7.73
C ALA A 180 -3.40 -11.83 -7.74
N THR A 181 -2.72 -12.32 -6.72
CA THR A 181 -2.51 -13.76 -6.45
C THR A 181 -3.37 -14.13 -5.26
N ALA A 182 -4.25 -15.12 -5.43
CA ALA A 182 -5.08 -15.68 -4.37
C ALA A 182 -4.28 -16.66 -3.49
N PRO A 183 -4.82 -17.12 -2.35
CA PRO A 183 -4.10 -17.99 -1.41
C PRO A 183 -3.66 -19.34 -2.02
N ASP A 184 -4.42 -19.84 -2.99
CA ASP A 184 -4.14 -21.06 -3.74
C ASP A 184 -3.10 -20.86 -4.88
N GLY A 185 -2.56 -19.65 -5.01
CA GLY A 185 -1.59 -19.29 -6.05
C GLY A 185 -2.22 -18.88 -7.38
N THR A 186 -3.55 -18.94 -7.52
CA THR A 186 -4.23 -18.54 -8.76
C THR A 186 -4.15 -17.04 -8.99
N LYS A 187 -4.04 -16.64 -10.27
CA LYS A 187 -4.08 -15.23 -10.66
C LYS A 187 -5.53 -14.82 -10.89
N VAL A 188 -5.94 -13.77 -10.20
CA VAL A 188 -7.28 -13.18 -10.29
C VAL A 188 -7.17 -11.72 -10.75
N ASN A 189 -8.07 -11.30 -11.62
CA ASN A 189 -8.17 -9.90 -12.03
C ASN A 189 -9.08 -9.11 -11.06
N ALA A 190 -9.03 -7.78 -11.12
CA ALA A 190 -9.87 -6.93 -10.26
C ALA A 190 -11.39 -7.13 -10.48
N ALA A 191 -11.78 -7.61 -11.67
CA ALA A 191 -13.15 -7.93 -12.03
C ALA A 191 -13.54 -9.40 -11.74
N ASP A 192 -12.71 -10.19 -11.04
CA ASP A 192 -13.08 -11.53 -10.62
C ASP A 192 -13.83 -11.48 -9.28
N ARG A 193 -14.81 -12.37 -9.09
CA ARG A 193 -15.62 -12.40 -7.86
C ARG A 193 -14.77 -12.58 -6.60
N GLY A 194 -13.61 -13.25 -6.70
CA GLY A 194 -12.66 -13.41 -5.60
C GLY A 194 -12.13 -12.06 -5.09
N CYS A 195 -11.67 -11.17 -5.96
CA CYS A 195 -11.25 -9.82 -5.57
C CYS A 195 -12.41 -8.98 -5.02
N ARG A 196 -13.61 -9.12 -5.60
CA ARG A 196 -14.81 -8.37 -5.16
C ARG A 196 -15.34 -8.80 -3.80
N HIS A 197 -15.31 -10.09 -3.48
CA HIS A 197 -15.74 -10.62 -2.19
C HIS A 197 -14.86 -10.13 -1.03
N HIS A 198 -13.63 -9.70 -1.34
CA HIS A 198 -12.64 -9.19 -0.38
C HIS A 198 -12.51 -7.65 -0.40
N GLY A 199 -13.54 -6.93 -0.87
CA GLY A 199 -13.67 -5.48 -0.65
C GLY A 199 -13.05 -4.58 -1.73
N ALA A 200 -12.62 -5.09 -2.88
CA ALA A 200 -11.91 -4.32 -3.92
C ALA A 200 -12.75 -3.27 -4.70
N HIS A 201 -13.95 -2.90 -4.23
CA HIS A 201 -14.76 -1.82 -4.81
C HIS A 201 -15.42 -0.98 -3.70
N THR A 202 -14.98 0.28 -3.55
CA THR A 202 -15.54 1.31 -2.64
C THR A 202 -15.51 2.69 -3.28
#